data_AF-A0A7S0BVW3-F1
#
_entry.id   AF-A0A7S0BVW3-F1
#
_cell.length_a   1.000
_cell.length_b   1.000
_cell.length_c   1.000
_cell.angle_alpha   90.00
_cell.angle_beta   90.00
_cell.angle_gamma   90.00
#
_symmetry.space_group_name_H-M   'P 1'
#
loop_
_entity.id
_entity.type
_entity.pdbx_description
1 polymer ?
#
loop_
_entity_poly.entity_id
_entity_poly.type
_entity_poly.pdbx_seq_one_letter_code
_entity_poly.pdbx_strand_id
1 'polypeptide(L)'
;SKRLYAKCPKYHKAAVARAIVLAVQNRIPQGRFIERKSEGKWVVVSMDKAIEKTSQALREKTRDEPSIVQSAEEIEEENKKIEAMLRSIGVSSKNAKCKDMESKKNKLKVSNSKKICPSPIDKKKPEV
;
A
#
# COMPACT_ATOMS: atom_id res chain seq x y z
N SER A 1 -2.62 5.81 -1.61
CA SER A 1 -2.07 4.72 -2.45
C SER A 1 -1.35 3.62 -1.65
N LYS A 2 -0.42 3.93 -0.72
CA LYS A 2 0.39 2.92 0.00
C LYS A 2 -0.40 1.91 0.86
N ARG A 3 -1.40 2.37 1.64
CA ARG A 3 -2.25 1.47 2.46
C ARG A 3 -2.99 0.43 1.61
N LEU A 4 -3.43 0.82 0.41
CA LEU A 4 -4.09 -0.08 -0.54
C LEU A 4 -3.07 -1.09 -1.11
N TYR A 5 -1.87 -0.64 -1.44
CA TYR A 5 -0.78 -1.51 -1.89
C TYR A 5 -0.36 -2.55 -0.83
N ALA A 6 -0.32 -2.17 0.44
CA ALA A 6 0.01 -3.08 1.54
C ALA A 6 -1.07 -4.16 1.74
N LYS A 7 -2.35 -3.78 1.69
CA LYS A 7 -3.50 -4.68 1.85
C LYS A 7 -3.76 -5.56 0.63
N CYS A 8 -3.28 -5.18 -0.56
CA CYS A 8 -3.55 -5.94 -1.77
C CYS A 8 -2.72 -7.25 -1.84
N PRO A 9 -3.28 -8.33 -2.42
CA PRO A 9 -2.55 -9.57 -2.68
C PRO A 9 -1.27 -9.37 -3.51
N LYS A 10 -0.27 -10.25 -3.31
CA LYS A 10 1.06 -10.15 -3.96
C LYS A 10 0.98 -9.96 -5.48
N TYR A 11 0.06 -10.65 -6.16
CA TYR A 11 -0.09 -10.58 -7.61
C TYR A 11 -0.61 -9.22 -8.11
N HIS A 12 -1.37 -8.48 -7.28
CA HIS A 12 -1.85 -7.15 -7.61
C HIS A 12 -0.82 -6.04 -7.36
N LYS A 13 0.20 -6.28 -6.52
CA LYS A 13 1.23 -5.28 -6.20
C LYS A 13 1.95 -4.78 -7.45
N ALA A 14 2.32 -5.70 -8.34
CA ALA A 14 2.98 -5.35 -9.60
C ALA A 14 2.08 -4.48 -10.51
N ALA A 15 0.77 -4.74 -10.53
CA ALA A 15 -0.19 -3.96 -11.32
C ALA A 15 -0.33 -2.52 -10.77
N VAL A 16 -0.36 -2.36 -9.45
CA VAL A 16 -0.42 -1.04 -8.81
C VAL A 16 0.85 -0.22 -9.12
N ALA A 17 2.03 -0.84 -9.03
CA ALA A 17 3.28 -0.15 -9.37
C ALA A 17 3.30 0.28 -10.85
N ARG A 18 2.87 -0.59 -11.78
CA ARG A 18 2.73 -0.25 -13.20
C ARG A 18 1.77 0.92 -13.44
N ALA A 19 0.60 0.90 -12.80
CA ALA A 19 -0.40 1.95 -12.95
C ALA A 19 0.16 3.32 -12.52
N ILE A 20 0.96 3.37 -11.46
CA ILE A 20 1.61 4.61 -11.00
C ILE A 20 2.60 5.13 -12.06
N VAL A 21 3.46 4.26 -12.59
CA VAL A 21 4.46 4.67 -13.59
C VAL A 21 3.79 5.19 -14.86
N LEU A 22 2.76 4.50 -15.35
CA LEU A 22 1.96 4.94 -16.50
C LEU A 22 1.25 6.27 -16.24
N ALA A 23 0.68 6.45 -15.05
CA ALA A 23 0.03 7.70 -14.68
C ALA A 23 0.98 8.90 -14.56
N VAL A 24 2.29 8.66 -14.40
CA VAL A 24 3.31 9.72 -14.45
C VAL A 24 3.71 10.02 -15.90
N GLN A 25 3.89 8.98 -16.72
CA GLN A 25 4.24 9.15 -18.15
C GLN A 25 3.14 9.84 -18.94
N ASN A 26 1.88 9.51 -18.68
CA ASN A 26 0.72 10.01 -19.43
C ASN A 26 0.27 11.42 -19.02
N ARG A 27 1.07 12.15 -18.22
CA ARG A 27 0.80 13.55 -17.87
C ARG A 27 1.12 14.48 -19.03
N ILE A 28 0.62 15.70 -18.96
CA ILE A 28 0.96 16.77 -19.88
C ILE A 28 1.59 17.91 -19.04
N PRO A 29 2.89 18.20 -19.20
CA PRO A 29 3.88 17.49 -20.00
C PRO A 29 4.21 16.08 -19.48
N GLN A 30 4.74 15.22 -20.34
CA GLN A 30 5.05 13.81 -20.00
C GLN A 30 6.09 13.74 -18.88
N GLY A 31 5.74 13.08 -17.78
CA GLY A 31 6.67 12.78 -16.70
C GLY A 31 7.67 11.69 -17.10
N ARG A 32 8.89 11.78 -16.59
CA ARG A 32 9.94 10.77 -16.80
C ARG A 32 10.62 10.43 -15.48
N PHE A 33 10.97 9.16 -15.32
CA PHE A 33 11.77 8.71 -14.20
C PHE A 33 13.24 8.86 -14.57
N ILE A 34 14.04 9.44 -13.68
CA ILE A 34 15.47 9.66 -13.88
C ILE A 34 16.27 9.06 -12.72
N GLU A 35 17.47 8.58 -13.02
CA GLU A 35 18.44 8.13 -12.02
C GLU A 35 19.79 8.82 -12.24
N ARG A 36 20.48 9.10 -11.14
CA ARG A 36 21.84 9.64 -11.18
C ARG A 36 22.82 8.48 -11.35
N LYS A 37 23.62 8.50 -12.41
CA LYS A 37 24.74 7.56 -12.61
C LYS A 37 25.96 8.00 -11.78
N SER A 38 26.91 7.09 -11.61
CA SER A 38 28.20 7.35 -10.94
C SER A 38 28.97 8.52 -11.54
N GLU A 39 28.85 8.75 -12.85
CA GLU A 39 29.41 9.91 -13.57
C GLU A 39 28.74 11.25 -13.22
N GLY A 40 27.79 11.28 -12.29
CA GLY A 40 27.06 12.49 -11.88
C GLY A 40 25.95 12.93 -12.86
N LYS A 41 25.83 12.27 -14.01
CA LYS A 41 24.80 12.54 -15.02
C LYS A 41 23.45 11.92 -14.64
N TRP A 42 22.36 12.63 -14.93
CA TRP A 42 21.00 12.10 -14.82
C TRP A 42 20.61 11.41 -16.12
N VAL A 43 20.13 10.17 -16.02
CA VAL A 43 19.73 9.36 -17.17
C VAL A 43 18.28 8.91 -16.97
N VAL A 44 17.53 8.86 -18.06
CA VAL A 44 16.15 8.35 -18.06
C VAL A 44 16.16 6.86 -17.73
N VAL A 45 15.30 6.47 -16.80
CA VAL A 45 15.14 5.09 -16.34
C VAL A 45 14.15 4.36 -17.25
N SER A 46 14.44 3.10 -17.58
CA SER A 46 13.51 2.25 -18.32
C SER A 46 12.24 1.95 -17.53
N MET A 47 11.16 1.59 -18.23
CA MET A 47 9.86 1.31 -17.61
C MET A 47 9.97 0.25 -16.51
N ASP A 48 10.65 -0.86 -16.77
CA ASP A 48 10.79 -1.98 -15.81
C ASP A 48 11.51 -1.56 -14.54
N LYS A 49 12.64 -0.83 -14.69
CA LYS A 49 13.38 -0.28 -13.56
C LYS A 49 12.55 0.73 -12.77
N ALA A 50 11.74 1.54 -13.45
CA ALA A 50 10.84 2.48 -12.79
C ALA A 50 9.77 1.75 -11.96
N ILE A 51 9.23 0.64 -12.47
CA ILE A 51 8.27 -0.22 -11.74
C ILE A 51 8.91 -0.86 -10.51
N GLU A 52 10.12 -1.39 -10.65
CA GLU A 52 10.86 -2.00 -9.54
C GLU A 52 11.15 -1.00 -8.42
N LYS A 53 11.68 0.18 -8.78
CA LYS A 53 11.95 1.26 -7.83
C LYS A 53 10.67 1.80 -7.19
N THR A 54 9.59 1.93 -7.96
CA THR A 54 8.28 2.30 -7.42
C THR A 54 7.79 1.26 -6.43
N SER A 55 7.91 -0.03 -6.76
CA SER A 55 7.54 -1.13 -5.86
C SER A 55 8.38 -1.10 -4.58
N GLN A 56 9.67 -0.78 -4.68
CA GLN A 56 10.57 -0.63 -3.55
C GLN A 56 10.17 0.54 -2.66
N ALA A 57 9.93 1.73 -3.23
CA ALA A 57 9.50 2.91 -2.49
C ALA A 57 8.14 2.71 -1.78
N LEU A 58 7.25 1.90 -2.35
CA LEU A 58 5.98 1.52 -1.74
C LEU A 58 6.15 0.53 -0.57
N ARG A 59 7.24 -0.25 -0.55
CA ARG A 59 7.59 -1.20 0.53
C ARG A 59 8.36 -0.54 1.67
N GLU A 60 9.32 0.33 1.37
CA GLU A 60 10.23 0.87 2.40
C GLU A 60 9.54 1.89 3.31
N LYS A 61 8.68 2.76 2.75
CA LYS A 61 7.97 3.78 3.54
C LYS A 61 6.81 3.26 4.39
N THR A 62 6.65 1.94 4.52
CA THR A 62 5.82 1.35 5.59
C THR A 62 6.61 1.03 6.86
N ARG A 63 7.95 1.19 6.84
CA ARG A 63 8.84 0.93 7.97
C ARG A 63 9.20 2.18 8.78
N ASP A 64 9.28 3.34 8.11
CA ASP A 64 9.78 4.60 8.70
C ASP A 64 8.70 5.68 8.94
N GLU A 65 7.44 5.41 8.59
CA GLU A 65 6.37 6.15 9.27
C GLU A 65 6.36 5.62 10.69
N PRO A 66 6.53 6.44 11.74
CA PRO A 66 6.12 6.01 13.06
C PRO A 66 4.65 5.62 12.86
N SER A 67 4.38 4.33 12.92
CA SER A 67 3.04 3.89 13.15
C SER A 67 2.62 4.68 14.37
N ILE A 68 1.68 5.60 14.22
CA ILE A 68 0.88 6.09 15.35
C ILE A 68 0.06 4.87 15.78
N VAL A 69 0.75 3.89 16.38
CA VAL A 69 0.26 3.12 17.50
C VAL A 69 0.66 4.01 18.66
N GLN A 70 -0.06 5.13 18.82
CA GLN A 70 -0.34 5.54 20.18
C GLN A 70 -0.98 4.30 20.81
N SER A 71 -0.45 3.88 21.96
CA SER A 71 -1.04 2.77 22.69
C SER A 71 -2.55 3.02 22.80
N ALA A 72 -3.36 1.97 22.85
CA ALA A 72 -4.81 2.14 22.98
C ALA A 72 -5.17 3.04 24.19
N GLU A 73 -4.32 3.02 25.22
CA GLU A 73 -4.37 3.87 26.41
C GLU A 73 -4.16 5.37 26.09
N GLU A 74 -3.16 5.73 25.28
CA GLU A 74 -2.89 7.13 24.90
C GLU A 74 -4.00 7.72 24.03
N ILE A 75 -4.56 6.92 23.11
CA ILE A 75 -5.70 7.32 22.26
C ILE A 75 -6.94 7.57 23.12
N GLU A 76 -7.19 6.74 24.13
CA GLU A 76 -8.33 6.90 25.02
C GLU A 76 -8.21 8.16 25.90
N GLU A 77 -7.00 8.49 26.35
CA GLU A 77 -6.77 9.73 27.11
C GLU A 77 -6.97 10.99 26.25
N GLU A 78 -6.48 10.96 24.99
CA GLU A 78 -6.66 12.08 24.05
C GLU A 78 -8.14 12.28 23.71
N ASN A 79 -8.88 11.20 23.48
CA ASN A 79 -10.34 11.25 23.30
C ASN A 79 -11.07 11.82 24.52
N LYS A 80 -10.65 11.45 25.74
CA LYS A 80 -11.21 11.99 26.99
C LYS A 80 -10.99 13.50 27.12
N LYS A 81 -9.81 14.00 26.71
CA LYS A 81 -9.49 15.44 26.70
C LYS A 81 -10.32 16.20 25.67
N ILE A 82 -10.46 15.66 24.45
CA ILE A 82 -11.30 16.25 23.39
C ILE A 82 -12.76 16.32 23.85
N GLU A 83 -13.29 15.24 24.43
CA GLU A 83 -14.64 15.18 24.98
C GLU A 83 -14.88 16.20 26.10
N ALA A 84 -13.89 16.39 26.98
CA ALA A 84 -13.97 17.42 28.03
C ALA A 84 -13.99 18.84 27.44
N MET A 85 -13.20 19.09 26.40
CA MET A 85 -13.15 20.38 25.70
C MET A 85 -14.44 20.67 24.91
N LEU A 86 -15.04 19.67 24.23
CA LEU A 86 -16.30 19.86 23.53
C LEU A 86 -17.46 20.19 24.48
N ARG A 87 -17.44 19.62 25.70
CA ARG A 87 -18.42 19.95 26.75
C ARG A 87 -18.32 21.40 27.24
N SER A 88 -17.12 21.95 27.38
CA SER A 88 -16.94 23.33 27.85
C SER A 88 -17.36 24.38 26.81
N ILE A 89 -17.25 24.05 25.52
CA ILE A 89 -17.65 24.94 24.42
C ILE A 89 -19.18 24.88 24.18
N GLY A 90 -19.90 23.95 24.84
CA GLY A 90 -21.37 23.86 24.72
C GLY A 90 -21.87 23.32 23.38
N VAL A 91 -21.00 22.62 22.62
CA VAL A 91 -21.37 22.02 21.33
C VAL A 91 -22.17 20.74 21.58
N SER A 92 -23.49 20.88 21.72
CA SER A 92 -24.41 19.74 21.82
C SER A 92 -24.54 19.05 20.45
N SER A 93 -23.69 18.05 20.21
CA SER A 93 -23.82 17.20 19.02
C SER A 93 -25.00 16.24 19.20
N LYS A 94 -26.15 16.57 18.61
CA LYS A 94 -27.32 15.68 18.54
C LYS A 94 -27.04 14.55 17.54
N ASN A 95 -26.23 13.56 17.90
CA ASN A 95 -26.15 12.30 17.14
C ASN A 95 -27.32 11.39 17.53
N ALA A 96 -28.41 11.53 16.79
CA ALA A 96 -29.50 10.57 16.77
C ALA A 96 -28.99 9.21 16.22
N LYS A 97 -29.04 8.18 17.08
CA LYS A 97 -29.11 6.73 16.81
C LYS A 97 -28.90 6.26 15.36
N CYS A 98 -27.73 5.71 15.06
CA CYS A 98 -27.63 4.55 14.16
C CYS A 98 -27.33 3.32 15.03
N LYS A 99 -28.37 2.53 15.27
CA LYS A 99 -28.30 1.25 15.96
C LYS A 99 -27.74 0.17 15.02
N ASP A 100 -26.80 -0.61 15.57
CA ASP A 100 -26.56 -2.04 15.35
C ASP A 100 -26.42 -2.57 13.92
N MET A 101 -25.22 -3.07 13.58
CA MET A 101 -25.02 -4.32 12.83
C MET A 101 -23.64 -4.91 13.14
N GLU A 102 -23.40 -5.20 14.42
CA GLU A 102 -22.35 -6.14 14.82
C GLU A 102 -22.96 -7.53 14.96
N SER A 103 -22.86 -8.35 13.91
CA SER A 103 -22.92 -9.83 13.99
C SER A 103 -22.84 -10.44 12.59
N LYS A 104 -21.70 -11.08 12.27
CA LYS A 104 -21.59 -12.35 11.54
C LYS A 104 -20.13 -12.77 11.45
N LYS A 105 -19.61 -13.33 12.56
CA LYS A 105 -18.60 -14.38 12.49
C LYS A 105 -19.25 -15.58 11.81
N ASN A 106 -18.99 -15.82 10.53
CA ASN A 106 -19.34 -17.07 9.86
C ASN A 106 -18.21 -17.57 8.96
N LYS A 107 -17.39 -18.40 9.59
CA LYS A 107 -16.73 -19.62 9.09
C LYS A 107 -17.18 -20.05 7.69
N LEU A 108 -16.43 -19.64 6.66
CA LEU A 108 -16.40 -20.34 5.37
C LEU A 108 -15.07 -21.09 5.27
N LYS A 109 -15.18 -22.41 5.41
CA LYS A 109 -14.15 -23.39 5.10
C LYS A 109 -13.68 -23.16 3.67
N VAL A 110 -12.44 -22.72 3.46
CA VAL A 110 -11.80 -22.88 2.16
C VAL A 110 -11.33 -24.32 2.07
N SER A 111 -12.15 -25.14 1.42
CA SER A 111 -11.74 -26.44 0.94
C SER A 111 -10.61 -26.29 -0.09
N ASN A 112 -9.68 -27.22 0.04
CA ASN A 112 -8.43 -27.41 -0.67
C ASN A 112 -8.63 -27.73 -2.17
N SER A 113 -7.51 -27.74 -2.92
CA SER A 113 -7.30 -28.02 -4.36
C SER A 113 -7.40 -26.79 -5.30
N LYS A 114 -6.40 -26.42 -6.10
CA LYS A 114 -5.49 -27.20 -6.94
C LYS A 114 -4.13 -26.47 -7.07
N LYS A 115 -3.02 -27.14 -6.71
CA LYS A 115 -1.66 -26.69 -7.03
C LYS A 115 -1.49 -26.68 -8.55
N ILE A 116 -1.13 -25.55 -9.13
CA ILE A 116 -0.53 -25.50 -10.47
C ILE A 116 0.90 -25.01 -10.25
N CYS A 117 1.84 -25.96 -10.21
CA CYS A 117 3.26 -25.68 -10.31
C CYS A 117 3.59 -25.48 -11.79
N PRO A 118 4.31 -24.43 -12.20
CA PRO A 118 4.94 -24.43 -13.52
C PRO A 118 6.11 -25.42 -13.52
N SER A 119 6.13 -26.30 -14.52
CA SER A 119 7.15 -27.32 -14.76
C SER A 119 8.56 -26.71 -14.97
N PRO A 120 9.63 -27.47 -14.68
CA PRO A 120 11.01 -27.04 -14.95
C PRO A 120 11.25 -26.79 -16.44
N ILE A 121 11.88 -25.67 -16.78
CA ILE A 121 12.34 -25.35 -18.14
C ILE A 121 13.70 -26.04 -18.34
N ASP A 122 13.76 -27.01 -19.24
CA ASP A 122 14.99 -27.69 -19.64
C ASP A 122 15.99 -26.71 -20.25
N LYS A 123 17.16 -26.57 -19.64
CA LYS A 123 18.31 -25.89 -20.23
C LYS A 123 18.95 -26.82 -21.26
N LYS A 124 18.68 -26.61 -22.55
CA LYS A 124 19.57 -27.14 -23.61
C LYS A 124 20.86 -26.32 -23.65
N LYS A 125 21.95 -26.97 -23.24
CA LYS A 125 23.35 -26.56 -23.41
C LYS A 125 23.66 -26.50 -24.92
N PRO A 126 24.18 -25.39 -25.47
CA PRO A 126 24.85 -25.44 -26.75
C PRO A 126 26.23 -26.08 -26.55
N GLU A 127 26.45 -27.16 -27.28
CA GLU A 127 27.73 -27.80 -27.52
C GLU A 127 28.58 -26.85 -28.38
N VAL A 128 29.79 -26.54 -27.90
CA VAL A 128 30.87 -25.95 -28.69
C VAL A 128 32.10 -26.79 -28.42
#